data_AF-A0AAN9D4M0-F1
#
_entry.id   AF-A0AAN9D4M0-F1
#
_cell.length_a   1.000
_cell.length_b   1.000
_cell.length_c   1.000
_cell.angle_alpha   90.00
_cell.angle_beta   90.00
_cell.angle_gamma   90.00
#
_symmetry.space_group_name_H-M   'P 1'
#
loop_
_entity.id
_entity.type
_entity.pdbx_description
1 polymer ?
#
loop_
_entity_poly.entity_id
_entity_poly.type
_entity_poly.pdbx_seq_one_letter_code
_entity_poly.pdbx_strand_id
1 'polypeptide(L)'
;MESQILAEFNRISGKNLRSQFYAALDTHSTRLFEIFRKKGGNQGRILDEILQQVNSKPSDVTFVRTAVLQGLPVLLGDDPEEFFRTCFDVDVDADFSEVDVGLLTILT
;
A
#
# COMPACT_ATOMS: atom_id res chain seq x y z
N MET A 1 -5.57 19.71 -3.72
CA MET A 1 -6.20 18.62 -4.48
C MET A 1 -6.54 17.42 -3.63
N GLU A 2 -5.61 16.89 -2.81
CA GLU A 2 -5.88 15.74 -1.94
C GLU A 2 -7.16 15.92 -1.08
N SER A 3 -7.32 17.09 -0.45
CA SER A 3 -8.53 17.43 0.30
C SER A 3 -9.81 17.39 -0.53
N GLN A 4 -9.73 17.73 -1.81
CA GLN A 4 -10.85 17.71 -2.75
C GLN A 4 -11.22 16.28 -3.16
N ILE A 5 -10.23 15.41 -3.40
CA ILE A 5 -10.47 13.98 -3.65
C ILE A 5 -11.12 13.32 -2.43
N LEU A 6 -10.61 13.60 -1.24
CA LEU A 6 -11.18 13.10 0.01
C LEU A 6 -12.62 13.60 0.22
N ALA A 7 -12.87 14.88 -0.07
CA ALA A 7 -14.20 15.48 0.04
C ALA A 7 -15.17 14.90 -1.00
N GLU A 8 -14.77 14.77 -2.27
CA GLU A 8 -15.61 14.23 -3.34
C GLU A 8 -15.89 12.73 -3.14
N PHE A 9 -14.89 11.95 -2.74
CA PHE A 9 -15.10 10.56 -2.36
C PHE A 9 -16.10 10.47 -1.22
N ASN A 10 -15.99 11.32 -0.19
CA ASN A 10 -16.94 11.37 0.91
C ASN A 10 -18.34 11.79 0.46
N ARG A 11 -18.45 12.79 -0.41
CA ARG A 11 -19.72 13.28 -0.95
C ARG A 11 -20.45 12.21 -1.74
N ILE A 12 -19.73 11.42 -2.55
CA ILE A 12 -20.31 10.37 -3.41
C ILE A 12 -20.61 9.09 -2.61
N SER A 13 -19.66 8.64 -1.78
CA SER A 13 -19.74 7.34 -1.10
C SER A 13 -20.30 7.39 0.33
N GLY A 14 -20.42 8.59 0.91
CA GLY A 14 -20.74 8.79 2.33
C GLY A 14 -19.62 8.37 3.29
N LYS A 15 -18.44 7.99 2.80
CA LYS A 15 -17.37 7.37 3.60
C LYS A 15 -16.09 8.20 3.63
N ASN A 16 -15.33 8.13 4.70
CA ASN A 16 -14.02 8.78 4.79
C ASN A 16 -12.96 7.87 4.18
N LEU A 17 -12.40 8.27 3.02
CA LEU A 17 -11.46 7.44 2.27
C LEU A 17 -10.24 7.03 3.12
N ARG A 18 -9.57 8.01 3.75
CA ARG A 18 -8.36 7.79 4.54
C ARG A 18 -8.62 6.82 5.72
N SER A 19 -9.70 7.05 6.46
CA SER A 19 -10.06 6.21 7.60
C SER A 19 -10.41 4.78 7.16
N GLN A 20 -11.14 4.62 6.06
CA GLN A 20 -11.47 3.29 5.55
C GLN A 20 -10.24 2.55 5.01
N PHE A 21 -9.37 3.24 4.28
CA PHE A 21 -8.14 2.66 3.76
C PHE A 21 -7.28 2.12 4.91
N TYR A 22 -7.03 2.95 5.92
CA TYR A 22 -6.26 2.52 7.09
C TYR A 22 -6.95 1.42 7.90
N ALA A 23 -8.27 1.49 8.09
CA ALA A 23 -9.01 0.44 8.78
C ALA A 23 -8.91 -0.92 8.06
N ALA A 24 -9.01 -0.92 6.73
CA ALA A 24 -8.82 -2.13 5.93
C ALA A 24 -7.38 -2.66 6.04
N LEU A 25 -6.39 -1.76 5.96
CA LEU A 25 -4.98 -2.13 6.07
C LEU A 25 -4.67 -2.74 7.45
N ASP A 26 -5.17 -2.14 8.52
CA ASP A 26 -5.01 -2.62 9.89
C ASP A 26 -5.69 -3.98 10.09
N THR A 27 -6.91 -4.14 9.55
CA THR A 27 -7.68 -5.38 9.64
C THR A 27 -6.93 -6.57 9.01
N HIS A 28 -6.18 -6.33 7.93
CA HIS A 28 -5.49 -7.38 7.18
C HIS A 28 -3.99 -7.52 7.52
N SER A 29 -3.41 -6.59 8.28
CA SER A 29 -1.97 -6.53 8.57
C SER A 29 -1.44 -7.83 9.18
N THR A 30 -2.12 -8.37 10.20
CA THR A 30 -1.68 -9.62 10.85
C THR A 30 -1.59 -10.77 9.86
N ARG A 31 -2.60 -10.93 9.00
CA ARG A 31 -2.63 -12.01 8.01
C ARG A 31 -1.58 -11.81 6.91
N LEU A 32 -1.35 -10.58 6.48
CA LEU A 32 -0.32 -10.26 5.50
C LEU A 32 1.07 -10.58 6.04
N PHE A 33 1.34 -10.28 7.32
CA PHE A 33 2.62 -10.65 7.94
C PHE A 33 2.82 -12.17 8.05
N GLU A 34 1.76 -12.95 8.29
CA GLU A 34 1.86 -14.41 8.23
C GLU A 34 2.21 -14.91 6.83
N ILE A 35 1.64 -14.30 5.79
CA ILE A 35 1.93 -14.63 4.39
C ILE A 35 3.38 -14.26 4.06
N PHE A 36 3.82 -13.07 4.46
CA PHE A 36 5.18 -12.60 4.24
C PHE A 36 6.22 -13.56 4.83
N ARG A 37 6.05 -14.00 6.09
CA ARG A 37 6.94 -14.97 6.74
C ARG A 37 6.97 -16.36 6.10
N LYS A 38 5.93 -16.72 5.35
CA LYS A 38 5.86 -18.01 4.64
C LYS A 38 6.46 -17.95 3.25
N LYS A 39 6.75 -16.75 2.73
CA LYS A 39 7.34 -16.58 1.41
C LYS A 39 8.80 -17.03 1.46
N GLY A 40 9.17 -17.94 0.56
CA GLY A 40 10.56 -18.41 0.42
C GLY A 40 11.33 -17.64 -0.67
N GLY A 41 12.57 -18.06 -0.91
CA GLY A 41 13.40 -17.54 -1.99
C GLY A 41 13.84 -16.09 -1.77
N ASN A 42 14.12 -15.37 -2.86
CA ASN A 42 14.62 -13.99 -2.77
C ASN A 42 13.57 -13.02 -2.19
N GLN A 43 12.32 -13.14 -2.64
CA GLN A 43 11.19 -12.35 -2.13
C GLN A 43 11.01 -12.55 -0.61
N GLY A 44 11.14 -13.78 -0.12
CA GLY A 44 11.10 -14.09 1.31
C GLY A 44 12.14 -13.33 2.13
N ARG A 45 13.38 -13.26 1.65
CA ARG A 45 14.47 -12.54 2.36
C ARG A 45 14.18 -11.04 2.48
N ILE A 46 13.73 -10.42 1.40
CA ILE A 46 13.35 -9.00 1.38
C ILE A 46 12.18 -8.74 2.34
N LEU A 47 11.17 -9.62 2.33
CA LEU A 47 10.03 -9.54 3.24
C LEU A 47 10.44 -9.69 4.71
N ASP A 48 11.38 -10.58 5.03
CA ASP A 48 11.92 -10.74 6.37
C ASP A 48 12.65 -9.48 6.84
N GLU A 49 13.43 -8.82 5.98
CA GLU A 49 14.09 -7.54 6.27
C GLU A 49 13.07 -6.44 6.59
N ILE A 50 11.98 -6.33 5.81
CA ILE A 50 10.88 -5.39 6.06
C ILE A 50 10.23 -5.67 7.43
N LEU A 51 9.96 -6.94 7.74
CA LEU A 51 9.32 -7.32 9.02
C LEU A 51 10.20 -7.06 10.24
N GLN A 52 11.53 -7.13 10.11
CA GLN A 52 12.46 -6.83 11.20
C GLN A 52 12.37 -5.36 11.66
N GLN A 53 12.07 -4.43 10.74
CA GLN A 53 11.92 -3.01 11.06
C GLN A 53 10.72 -2.75 11.97
N VAL A 54 9.63 -3.51 11.81
CA VAL A 54 8.43 -3.40 12.65
C VAL A 54 8.65 -3.95 14.06
N ASN A 55 9.42 -5.03 14.18
CA ASN A 55 9.67 -5.70 15.47
C ASN A 55 10.43 -4.80 16.47
N SER A 56 11.06 -3.73 15.99
CA SER A 56 11.75 -2.76 16.85
C SER A 56 10.78 -1.85 17.62
N LYS A 57 9.56 -1.63 17.10
CA LYS A 57 8.49 -0.82 17.72
C LYS A 57 7.09 -1.35 17.34
N PRO A 58 6.67 -2.51 17.87
CA PRO A 58 5.45 -3.19 17.42
C PRO A 58 4.13 -2.46 17.75
N SER A 59 4.15 -1.46 18.63
CA SER A 59 2.96 -0.68 18.99
C SER A 59 2.70 0.52 18.06
N ASP A 60 3.61 0.82 17.13
CA ASP A 60 3.44 1.94 16.23
C ASP A 60 2.73 1.50 14.94
N VAL A 61 1.44 1.84 14.86
CA VAL A 61 0.57 1.52 13.72
C VAL A 61 1.11 2.07 12.40
N THR A 62 1.90 3.15 12.43
CA THR A 62 2.52 3.71 11.23
C THR A 62 3.58 2.75 10.69
N PHE A 63 4.42 2.17 11.54
CA PHE A 63 5.43 1.18 11.11
C PHE A 63 4.77 -0.08 10.57
N VAL A 64 3.69 -0.54 11.19
CA VAL A 64 2.91 -1.70 10.70
C VAL A 64 2.38 -1.43 9.29
N ARG A 65 1.69 -0.30 9.10
CA ARG A 65 1.12 0.08 7.80
C ARG A 65 2.20 0.24 6.73
N THR A 66 3.31 0.92 7.06
CA THR A 66 4.45 1.09 6.14
C THR A 66 5.02 -0.25 5.70
N ALA A 67 5.26 -1.17 6.63
CA ALA A 67 5.80 -2.49 6.30
C ALA A 67 4.83 -3.33 5.46
N VAL A 68 3.53 -3.25 5.71
CA VAL A 68 2.53 -3.88 4.83
C VAL A 68 2.63 -3.32 3.42
N LEU A 69 2.63 -1.99 3.28
CA LEU A 69 2.71 -1.34 1.97
C LEU A 69 3.99 -1.71 1.23
N GLN A 70 5.14 -1.71 1.90
CA GLN A 70 6.43 -2.12 1.31
C GLN A 70 6.45 -3.60 0.91
N GLY A 71 5.79 -4.47 1.69
CA GLY A 71 5.80 -5.91 1.43
C GLY A 71 4.84 -6.36 0.32
N LEU A 72 3.79 -5.60 0.02
CA LEU A 72 2.81 -5.93 -1.02
C LEU A 72 3.45 -6.19 -2.41
N PRO A 73 4.23 -5.26 -2.99
CA PRO A 73 4.86 -5.49 -4.30
C PRO A 73 5.78 -6.71 -4.28
N VAL A 74 6.59 -6.85 -3.22
CA VAL A 74 7.53 -7.96 -3.08
C VAL A 74 6.81 -9.32 -3.00
N LEU A 75 5.65 -9.36 -2.33
CA LEU A 75 4.83 -10.56 -2.24
C LEU A 75 4.27 -10.97 -3.61
N LEU A 76 3.77 -10.00 -4.36
CA LEU A 76 3.16 -10.17 -5.69
C LEU A 76 4.21 -10.44 -6.77
N GLY A 77 5.45 -10.02 -6.54
CA GLY A 77 6.56 -10.14 -7.50
C GLY A 77 6.68 -8.95 -8.44
N ASP A 78 6.03 -7.84 -8.09
CA ASP A 78 6.14 -6.58 -8.79
C ASP A 78 7.39 -5.82 -8.37
N ASP A 79 7.82 -4.87 -9.20
CA ASP A 79 8.86 -3.92 -8.84
C ASP A 79 8.31 -2.91 -7.81
N PRO A 80 8.88 -2.82 -6.58
CA PRO A 80 8.43 -1.85 -5.58
C PRO A 80 8.53 -0.40 -6.05
N GLU A 81 9.45 -0.07 -6.96
CA GLU A 81 9.60 1.28 -7.51
C GLU A 81 8.47 1.62 -8.50
N GLU A 82 7.92 0.62 -9.18
CA GLU A 82 6.83 0.82 -10.15
C GLU A 82 5.43 0.54 -9.58
N PHE A 83 5.34 -0.13 -8.43
CA PHE A 83 4.07 -0.49 -7.80
C PHE A 83 3.30 0.72 -7.26
N PHE A 84 4.05 1.69 -6.74
CA PHE A 84 3.52 2.95 -6.23
C PHE A 84 3.64 4.03 -7.29
N ARG A 85 2.75 3.96 -8.28
CA ARG A 85 2.75 4.96 -9.35
C ARG A 85 2.24 6.29 -8.84
N THR A 86 2.92 7.31 -9.34
CA THR A 86 2.54 8.68 -9.14
C THR A 86 1.91 9.20 -10.43
N CYS A 87 0.70 9.74 -10.34
CA CYS A 87 0.00 10.34 -11.48
C CYS A 87 -0.28 11.81 -11.18
N PHE A 88 -0.06 12.68 -12.17
CA PHE A 88 -0.48 14.07 -12.08
C PHE A 88 -1.92 14.21 -12.58
N ASP A 89 -2.67 15.19 -12.04
CA ASP A 89 -4.06 15.45 -12.44
C ASP A 89 -4.24 15.78 -13.94
N VAL A 90 -3.13 16.12 -14.63
CA VAL A 90 -3.11 16.38 -16.08
C VAL A 90 -2.82 15.15 -16.93
N ASP A 91 -2.44 14.02 -16.33
CA ASP A 91 -2.13 12.78 -17.04
C ASP A 91 -3.41 11.98 -17.31
N VAL A 92 -4.32 12.58 -18.09
CA VAL A 92 -5.59 11.95 -18.51
C VAL A 92 -5.37 10.70 -19.38
N ASP A 93 -4.16 10.54 -19.91
CA ASP A 93 -3.74 9.45 -20.81
C ASP A 93 -2.79 8.43 -20.13
N ALA A 94 -2.68 8.42 -18.80
CA ALA A 94 -1.85 7.44 -18.10
C ALA A 94 -2.34 6.00 -18.40
N ASP A 95 -1.50 5.22 -19.08
CA ASP A 95 -1.81 3.84 -19.45
C ASP A 95 -1.51 2.89 -18.27
N PHE A 96 -2.58 2.33 -17.72
CA PHE A 96 -2.54 1.31 -16.67
C PHE A 96 -3.00 -0.06 -17.18
N SER A 97 -3.12 -0.25 -18.50
CA SER A 97 -3.63 -1.49 -19.09
C SER A 97 -2.80 -2.73 -18.76
N GLU A 98 -1.51 -2.54 -18.42
CA GLU A 98 -0.59 -3.60 -18.01
C GLU A 98 -0.50 -3.78 -16.47
N VAL A 99 -1.25 -3.01 -15.68
CA VAL A 99 -1.21 -3.09 -14.20
C VAL A 99 -2.35 -3.96 -13.69
N ASP A 100 -2.04 -5.18 -13.24
CA ASP A 100 -3.03 -6.08 -12.64
C ASP A 100 -3.56 -5.56 -11.30
N VAL A 101 -2.67 -5.01 -10.44
CA VAL A 101 -2.99 -4.34 -9.16
C VAL A 101 -1.94 -3.26 -8.88
N GLY A 102 -2.35 -2.07 -8.44
CA GLY A 102 -1.41 -1.00 -8.08
C GLY A 102 -1.94 -0.02 -7.03
N LEU A 103 -1.05 0.69 -6.35
CA LEU A 103 -1.40 1.76 -5.41
C LEU A 103 -1.07 3.12 -6.04
N LEU A 104 -2.10 3.88 -6.37
CA LEU A 104 -1.96 5.18 -7.02
C LEU A 104 -1.81 6.31 -6.01
N THR A 105 -0.71 7.05 -6.10
CA THR A 105 -0.54 8.34 -5.43
C THR A 105 -0.77 9.45 -6.44
N ILE A 106 -1.66 10.39 -6.16
CA ILE A 106 -1.91 11.52 -7.06
C ILE A 106 -1.08 12.71 -6.57
N LEU A 107 -0.10 13.15 -7.37
CA LEU A 107 0.67 14.35 -7.11
C LEU A 107 0.03 15.57 -7.76
N THR A 108 0.09 16.69 -7.05
CA THR A 108 -0.48 17.98 -7.45
C THR A 108 0.45 19.11 -7.16
#